data_AF-A0A163GGL7-F1
#
_entry.id   AF-A0A163GGL7-F1
#
_cell.length_a   1.000
_cell.length_b   1.000
_cell.length_c   1.000
_cell.angle_alpha   90.00
_cell.angle_beta   90.00
_cell.angle_gamma   90.00
#
_symmetry.space_group_name_H-M   'P 1'
#
loop_
_entity.id
_entity.type
_entity.pdbx_description
1 polymer ?
#
loop_
_entity_poly.entity_id
_entity_poly.type
_entity_poly.pdbx_seq_one_letter_code
_entity_poly.pdbx_strand_id
1 'polypeptide(L)'
;MEGQLSFIVEDNSLLITDKEVVTCHDKFKDMELFIEQPDPFIEASKKFFFIEEGEQIELDELILPIIEEEKESMSFQEIVKILKDSSKYTILMFDDLTGFPISIQITLSKAAIASFAQYPEALYLDYRVKRRRTNSQFVFLPNKSFIIWDGHIDVDTNMWGKWTRPSVASINVRRSKYNKLDKQYLVDGVNSTEQQPIIEYLPMNAIA
;
A
#
# COMPACT_ATOMS: atom_id res chain seq x y z
N MET A 1 58.81 22.84 -4.06
CA MET A 1 58.38 21.71 -3.23
C MET A 1 57.18 21.10 -3.93
N GLU A 2 57.36 19.97 -4.58
CA GLU A 2 56.29 19.25 -5.27
C GLU A 2 55.53 18.44 -4.21
N GLY A 3 54.29 18.84 -3.92
CA GLY A 3 53.42 18.12 -2.98
C GLY A 3 52.74 16.96 -3.70
N GLN A 4 52.90 15.74 -3.19
CA GLN A 4 52.26 14.55 -3.74
C GLN A 4 50.92 14.34 -3.03
N LEU A 5 49.81 14.39 -3.78
CA LEU A 5 48.45 14.19 -3.27
C LEU A 5 48.16 12.69 -3.16
N SER A 6 47.50 12.27 -2.07
CA SER A 6 47.01 10.91 -1.89
C SER A 6 45.48 10.87 -1.90
N PHE A 7 44.93 9.81 -2.49
CA PHE A 7 43.48 9.61 -2.66
C PHE A 7 43.07 8.34 -1.91
N ILE A 8 42.03 8.45 -1.09
CA ILE A 8 41.38 7.31 -0.44
C ILE A 8 39.91 7.29 -0.89
N VAL A 9 39.43 6.12 -1.29
CA VAL A 9 38.05 5.88 -1.71
C VAL A 9 37.40 4.95 -0.70
N GLU A 10 36.42 5.46 0.04
CA GLU A 10 35.55 4.65 0.91
C GLU A 10 34.08 5.01 0.61
N ASP A 11 33.29 3.96 0.34
CA ASP A 11 31.83 3.95 0.18
C ASP A 11 31.19 5.23 -0.40
N ASN A 12 31.37 5.40 -1.72
CA ASN A 12 30.80 6.47 -2.55
C ASN A 12 31.27 7.90 -2.27
N SER A 13 32.34 8.11 -1.50
CA SER A 13 32.96 9.42 -1.34
C SER A 13 34.48 9.40 -1.57
N LEU A 14 34.99 10.49 -2.13
CA LEU A 14 36.40 10.72 -2.41
C LEU A 14 36.91 11.83 -1.49
N LEU A 15 37.90 11.53 -0.65
CA LEU A 15 38.56 12.49 0.22
C LEU A 15 40.02 12.68 -0.27
N ILE A 16 40.40 13.94 -0.47
CA ILE A 16 41.75 14.36 -0.85
C ILE A 16 42.39 14.98 0.38
N THR A 17 43.52 14.44 0.84
CA THR A 17 44.24 14.99 1.99
C THR A 17 45.74 15.04 1.74
N ASP A 18 46.38 16.10 2.24
CA ASP A 18 47.83 16.36 2.09
C ASP A 18 48.69 15.66 3.16
N LYS A 19 48.12 14.70 3.91
CA LYS A 19 48.80 14.03 5.02
C LYS A 19 49.26 12.64 4.60
N GLU A 20 50.54 12.35 4.80
CA GLU A 20 51.14 11.04 4.52
C GLU A 20 50.50 9.94 5.37
N VAL A 21 50.03 8.87 4.73
CA VAL A 21 49.42 7.71 5.39
C VAL A 21 50.53 6.81 5.94
N VAL A 22 50.75 6.86 7.26
CA VAL A 22 51.61 5.90 7.97
C VAL A 22 50.82 4.61 8.16
N THR A 23 51.20 3.55 7.45
CA THR A 23 50.72 2.19 7.71
C THR A 23 51.63 1.51 8.72
N CYS A 24 51.11 1.04 9.86
CA CYS A 24 51.83 0.15 10.77
C CYS A 24 50.87 -0.80 11.49
N HIS A 25 51.17 -2.10 11.38
CA HIS A 25 50.69 -3.18 12.22
C HIS A 25 51.15 -3.02 13.69
N ASP A 26 50.47 -3.78 14.56
CA ASP A 26 50.83 -4.22 15.92
C ASP A 26 50.42 -3.38 17.15
N LYS A 27 49.56 -4.05 17.96
CA LYS A 27 49.56 -4.18 19.43
C LYS A 27 48.95 -3.08 20.32
N PHE A 28 47.88 -3.51 21.01
CA PHE A 28 47.43 -3.29 22.40
C PHE A 28 48.12 -2.25 23.31
N LYS A 29 47.26 -1.61 24.15
CA LYS A 29 47.48 -0.67 25.28
C LYS A 29 47.69 0.78 24.82
N ASP A 30 46.94 1.79 25.24
CA ASP A 30 46.42 2.09 26.58
C ASP A 30 45.08 2.84 26.57
N MET A 31 44.48 2.81 27.75
CA MET A 31 43.24 3.41 28.21
C MET A 31 43.39 4.93 28.37
N GLU A 32 42.59 5.75 27.69
CA GLU A 32 42.26 7.10 28.17
C GLU A 32 40.79 7.45 27.88
N LEU A 33 40.10 7.87 28.94
CA LEU A 33 38.73 8.36 28.96
C LEU A 33 38.60 9.59 28.07
N PHE A 34 37.94 9.46 26.93
CA PHE A 34 37.32 10.61 26.27
C PHE A 34 35.88 10.72 26.77
N ILE A 35 35.66 11.72 27.62
CA ILE A 35 34.35 12.31 27.84
C ILE A 35 33.95 12.88 26.48
N GLU A 36 33.15 12.14 25.73
CA GLU A 36 32.54 12.64 24.51
C GLU A 36 31.71 13.85 24.89
N GLN A 37 32.19 15.04 24.54
CA GLN A 37 31.32 16.21 24.57
C GLN A 37 30.19 15.91 23.56
N PRO A 38 28.92 16.02 23.98
CA PRO A 38 27.82 15.70 23.10
C PRO A 38 27.89 16.59 21.86
N ASP A 39 27.73 15.95 20.70
CA ASP A 39 27.79 16.60 19.39
C ASP A 39 26.83 17.82 19.37
N PRO A 40 27.33 19.03 19.07
CA PRO A 40 26.50 20.24 19.06
C PRO A 40 25.32 20.16 18.09
N PHE A 41 25.35 19.26 17.10
CA PHE A 41 24.22 19.02 16.20
C PHE A 41 23.08 18.18 16.85
N ILE A 42 23.40 17.28 17.78
CA ILE A 42 22.41 16.54 18.57
C ILE A 42 21.75 17.47 19.60
N GLU A 43 22.50 18.44 20.14
CA GLU A 43 21.98 19.39 21.11
C GLU A 43 21.09 20.46 20.46
N ALA A 44 21.40 20.87 19.22
CA ALA A 44 20.57 21.80 18.44
C ALA A 44 19.21 21.19 18.04
N SER A 45 19.15 19.88 17.78
CA SER A 45 17.91 19.20 17.39
C SER A 45 16.97 18.91 18.56
N LYS A 46 17.47 18.85 19.80
CA LYS A 46 16.63 18.81 21.01
C LYS A 46 15.90 20.13 21.31
N LYS A 47 16.28 21.23 20.66
CA LYS A 47 15.85 22.59 21.03
C LYS A 47 14.59 23.09 20.30
N PHE A 48 13.95 22.27 19.47
CA PHE A 48 12.83 22.70 18.60
C PHE A 48 11.45 22.14 18.97
N PHE A 49 11.25 21.71 20.21
CA PHE A 49 9.90 21.44 20.72
C PHE A 49 9.68 22.24 22.01
N PHE A 50 9.44 23.54 21.85
CA PHE A 50 8.82 24.36 22.88
C PHE A 50 7.39 24.64 22.44
N ILE A 51 6.42 24.10 23.16
CA ILE A 51 5.03 24.55 23.19
C ILE A 51 4.95 25.52 24.38
N GLU A 52 4.25 26.64 24.22
CA GLU A 52 4.24 27.78 25.17
C GLU A 52 3.59 27.52 26.54
N GLU A 53 3.31 26.29 26.94
CA GLU A 53 2.82 25.96 28.28
C GLU A 53 3.55 24.70 28.80
N GLY A 54 4.24 24.86 29.93
CA GLY A 54 5.26 23.93 30.41
C GLY A 54 4.74 22.60 30.96
N GLU A 55 4.29 21.71 30.09
CA GLU A 55 4.19 20.28 30.37
C GLU A 55 5.17 19.52 29.45
N GLN A 56 6.15 18.84 30.07
CA GLN A 56 6.95 17.84 29.38
C GLN A 56 6.07 16.61 29.16
N ILE A 57 5.65 16.39 27.93
CA ILE A 57 5.04 15.12 27.53
C ILE A 57 6.17 14.10 27.42
N GLU A 58 6.19 13.10 28.30
CA GLU A 58 7.10 11.95 28.17
C GLU A 58 6.82 11.26 26.83
N LEU A 59 7.87 10.81 26.14
CA LEU A 59 7.75 10.18 24.81
C LEU A 59 6.87 8.91 24.82
N ASP A 60 6.57 8.38 26.00
CA ASP A 60 5.70 7.23 26.23
C ASP A 60 4.20 7.58 26.06
N GLU A 61 3.82 8.87 26.11
CA GLU A 61 2.44 9.34 25.91
C GLU A 61 2.11 9.65 24.43
N LEU A 62 3.10 9.61 23.53
CA LEU A 62 2.90 9.71 22.08
C LEU A 62 2.63 8.35 21.40
N ILE A 63 2.29 7.33 22.18
CA ILE A 63 1.62 6.14 21.65
C ILE A 63 0.17 6.55 21.37
N LEU A 64 -0.04 7.21 20.23
CA LEU A 64 -1.34 7.19 19.57
C LEU A 64 -1.83 5.74 19.58
N PRO A 65 -3.09 5.45 19.93
CA PRO A 65 -3.64 4.12 19.73
C PRO A 65 -3.74 3.91 18.21
N ILE A 66 -2.64 3.56 17.56
CA ILE A 66 -2.63 2.87 16.28
C ILE A 66 -3.03 1.44 16.60
N ILE A 67 -4.29 1.28 17.00
CA ILE A 67 -5.02 0.05 16.82
C ILE A 67 -6.08 0.43 15.78
N GLU A 68 -5.63 0.71 14.56
CA GLU A 68 -6.44 0.27 13.43
C GLU A 68 -6.38 -1.25 13.56
N GLU A 69 -7.48 -1.86 14.01
CA GLU A 69 -7.60 -3.31 14.10
C GLU A 69 -7.10 -3.90 12.78
N GLU A 70 -5.92 -4.52 12.81
CA GLU A 70 -5.27 -5.10 11.65
C GLU A 70 -6.12 -6.29 11.21
N LYS A 71 -7.13 -6.01 10.39
CA LYS A 71 -7.98 -7.05 9.82
C LYS A 71 -7.13 -7.77 8.78
N GLU A 72 -6.41 -8.80 9.22
CA GLU A 72 -5.66 -9.69 8.35
C GLU A 72 -6.58 -10.14 7.22
N SER A 73 -6.21 -9.80 5.98
CA SER A 73 -6.97 -10.20 4.80
C SER A 73 -6.94 -11.72 4.68
N MET A 74 -8.09 -12.34 4.36
CA MET A 74 -8.20 -13.78 4.16
C MET A 74 -7.15 -14.30 3.17
N SER A 75 -6.60 -15.49 3.42
CA SER A 75 -5.67 -16.14 2.50
C SER A 75 -6.39 -16.64 1.23
N PHE A 76 -5.68 -16.74 0.11
CA PHE A 76 -6.27 -17.30 -1.12
C PHE A 76 -6.76 -18.74 -0.95
N GLN A 77 -6.09 -19.52 -0.09
CA GLN A 77 -6.50 -20.90 0.23
C GLN A 77 -7.86 -20.95 0.93
N GLU A 78 -8.14 -20.00 1.81
CA GLU A 78 -9.45 -19.88 2.46
C GLU A 78 -10.52 -19.41 1.47
N ILE A 79 -10.18 -18.43 0.63
CA ILE A 79 -11.08 -17.91 -0.40
C ILE A 79 -11.56 -19.04 -1.32
N VAL A 80 -10.67 -19.90 -1.81
CA VAL A 80 -11.05 -21.04 -2.66
C VAL A 80 -11.97 -22.04 -1.93
N LYS A 81 -11.81 -22.21 -0.61
CA LYS A 81 -12.70 -23.09 0.19
C LYS A 81 -14.10 -22.50 0.37
N ILE A 82 -14.21 -21.18 0.47
CA ILE A 82 -15.49 -20.47 0.62
C ILE A 82 -16.26 -20.49 -0.71
N LEU A 83 -15.55 -20.26 -1.82
CA LEU A 83 -16.14 -20.18 -3.14
C LEU A 83 -16.59 -21.55 -3.64
N LYS A 84 -17.91 -21.71 -3.78
CA LYS A 84 -18.54 -22.91 -4.36
C LYS A 84 -18.63 -22.79 -5.89
N ASP A 85 -18.27 -23.87 -6.56
CA ASP A 85 -18.46 -24.02 -8.00
C ASP A 85 -19.94 -23.89 -8.40
N SER A 86 -20.19 -23.46 -9.64
CA SER A 86 -21.52 -23.22 -10.22
C SER A 86 -22.42 -22.24 -9.48
N SER A 87 -21.87 -21.51 -8.49
CA SER A 87 -22.61 -20.54 -7.69
C SER A 87 -22.48 -19.13 -8.28
N LYS A 88 -23.42 -18.26 -7.93
CA LYS A 88 -23.49 -16.89 -8.43
C LYS A 88 -22.77 -15.98 -7.45
N TYR A 89 -21.97 -15.05 -7.96
CA TYR A 89 -21.27 -14.08 -7.14
C TYR A 89 -21.27 -12.71 -7.81
N THR A 90 -20.99 -11.69 -7.01
CA THR A 90 -20.71 -10.34 -7.48
C THR A 90 -19.32 -9.97 -7.00
N ILE A 91 -18.47 -9.49 -7.91
CA ILE A 91 -17.11 -9.07 -7.60
C ILE A 91 -17.00 -7.57 -7.80
N LEU A 92 -16.51 -6.85 -6.79
CA LEU A 92 -16.07 -5.47 -6.88
C LEU A 92 -14.54 -5.43 -6.86
N MET A 93 -13.95 -4.77 -7.84
CA MET A 93 -12.50 -4.59 -7.94
C MET A 93 -12.17 -3.34 -8.74
N PHE A 94 -10.90 -2.95 -8.78
CA PHE A 94 -10.45 -1.93 -9.72
C PHE A 94 -10.22 -2.52 -11.11
N ASP A 95 -10.59 -1.76 -12.14
CA ASP A 95 -10.24 -2.08 -13.51
C ASP A 95 -8.75 -1.81 -13.76
N ASP A 96 -8.05 -2.80 -14.31
CA ASP A 96 -6.61 -2.74 -14.54
C ASP A 96 -6.17 -1.62 -15.50
N LEU A 97 -7.04 -1.22 -16.43
CA LEU A 97 -6.73 -0.21 -17.43
C LEU A 97 -7.06 1.20 -16.93
N THR A 98 -8.27 1.38 -16.39
CA THR A 98 -8.76 2.72 -16.05
C THR A 98 -8.43 3.13 -14.61
N GLY A 99 -8.26 2.15 -13.72
CA GLY A 99 -8.06 2.34 -12.29
C GLY A 99 -9.31 2.77 -11.53
N PHE A 100 -10.50 2.56 -12.09
CA PHE A 100 -11.78 2.88 -11.46
C PHE A 100 -12.49 1.62 -10.98
N PRO A 101 -13.36 1.71 -9.96
CA PRO A 101 -14.09 0.56 -9.45
C PRO A 101 -15.06 0.02 -10.51
N ILE A 102 -15.11 -1.30 -10.62
CA ILE A 102 -16.05 -2.02 -11.46
C ILE A 102 -16.68 -3.15 -10.66
N SER A 103 -17.99 -3.34 -10.85
CA SER A 103 -18.75 -4.45 -10.30
C SER A 103 -19.17 -5.39 -11.41
N ILE A 104 -18.91 -6.68 -11.21
CA ILE A 104 -19.20 -7.72 -12.21
C ILE A 104 -19.97 -8.84 -11.54
N GLN A 105 -21.16 -9.11 -12.08
CA GLN A 105 -21.99 -10.25 -11.70
C GLN A 105 -21.58 -11.47 -12.51
N ILE A 106 -21.17 -12.53 -11.81
CA ILE A 106 -20.60 -13.73 -12.41
C ILE A 106 -21.31 -15.00 -11.93
N THR A 107 -21.16 -16.07 -12.70
CA THR A 107 -21.37 -17.44 -12.23
C THR A 107 -20.02 -18.13 -12.26
N LEU A 108 -19.54 -18.54 -11.09
CA LEU A 108 -18.23 -19.18 -10.95
C LEU A 108 -18.32 -20.60 -11.48
N SER A 109 -17.38 -21.00 -12.33
CA SER A 109 -17.22 -22.38 -12.78
C SER A 109 -16.23 -23.12 -11.89
N LYS A 110 -15.10 -22.47 -11.58
CA LYS A 110 -14.01 -23.04 -10.79
C LYS A 110 -13.18 -21.95 -10.13
N ALA A 111 -12.72 -22.18 -8.91
CA ALA A 111 -11.65 -21.41 -8.26
C ALA A 111 -10.41 -22.28 -8.06
N ALA A 112 -9.21 -21.75 -8.31
CA ALA A 112 -7.95 -22.45 -8.16
C ALA A 112 -6.82 -21.50 -7.75
N ILE A 113 -5.74 -22.06 -7.20
CA ILE A 113 -4.51 -21.32 -6.88
C ILE A 113 -3.41 -21.90 -7.74
N ALA A 114 -2.69 -21.03 -8.42
CA ALA A 114 -1.49 -21.37 -9.18
C ALA A 114 -0.52 -20.19 -9.16
N SER A 115 0.74 -20.42 -9.53
CA SER A 115 1.71 -19.34 -9.67
C SER A 115 1.45 -18.50 -10.91
N PHE A 116 1.68 -17.19 -10.81
CA PHE A 116 1.57 -16.27 -11.95
C PHE A 116 2.70 -15.24 -11.94
N ALA A 117 3.48 -15.20 -13.02
CA ALA A 117 4.64 -14.35 -13.16
C ALA A 117 5.61 -14.50 -11.95
N GLN A 118 5.85 -13.42 -11.22
CA GLN A 118 6.72 -13.39 -10.03
C GLN A 118 6.00 -13.80 -8.73
N TYR A 119 4.68 -14.01 -8.76
CA TYR A 119 3.89 -14.35 -7.58
C TYR A 119 3.76 -15.87 -7.45
N PRO A 120 4.17 -16.46 -6.31
CA PRO A 120 4.08 -17.90 -6.10
C PRO A 120 2.64 -18.38 -5.98
N GLU A 121 1.75 -17.52 -5.48
CA GLU A 121 0.33 -17.79 -5.33
C GLU A 121 -0.48 -16.67 -5.99
N ALA A 122 -1.36 -17.04 -6.91
CA ALA A 122 -2.37 -16.17 -7.50
C ALA A 122 -3.71 -16.92 -7.55
N LEU A 123 -4.80 -16.19 -7.37
CA LEU A 123 -6.15 -16.74 -7.39
C LEU A 123 -6.71 -16.70 -8.81
N TYR A 124 -7.00 -17.86 -9.36
CA TYR A 124 -7.63 -18.05 -10.66
C TYR A 124 -9.11 -18.33 -10.48
N LEU A 125 -9.95 -17.48 -11.06
CA LEU A 125 -11.39 -17.70 -11.13
C LEU A 125 -11.78 -17.93 -12.58
N ASP A 126 -12.29 -19.11 -12.90
CA ASP A 126 -12.95 -19.39 -14.16
C ASP A 126 -14.44 -19.11 -13.97
N TYR A 127 -15.01 -18.21 -14.77
CA TYR A 127 -16.36 -17.74 -14.56
C TYR A 127 -17.07 -17.41 -15.87
N ARG A 128 -18.36 -17.15 -15.75
CA ARG A 128 -19.20 -16.67 -16.83
C ARG A 128 -19.92 -15.40 -16.37
N VAL A 129 -19.73 -14.30 -17.10
CA VAL A 129 -20.45 -13.05 -16.79
C VAL A 129 -21.95 -13.25 -17.01
N LYS A 130 -22.76 -12.65 -16.14
CA LYS A 130 -24.23 -12.62 -16.29
C LYS A 130 -24.61 -12.19 -17.71
N ARG A 131 -25.54 -12.92 -18.33
CA ARG A 131 -26.02 -12.75 -19.72
C ARG A 131 -24.99 -13.00 -20.84
N ARG A 132 -23.73 -13.32 -20.54
CA ARG A 132 -22.77 -13.80 -21.55
C ARG A 132 -22.87 -15.31 -21.70
N ARG A 133 -22.37 -15.87 -22.81
CA ARG A 133 -22.30 -17.33 -23.06
C ARG A 133 -20.90 -17.90 -22.94
N THR A 134 -19.89 -17.06 -23.14
CA THR A 134 -18.48 -17.42 -23.10
C THR A 134 -17.99 -17.48 -21.65
N ASN A 135 -17.16 -18.47 -21.37
CA ASN A 135 -16.38 -18.49 -20.14
C ASN A 135 -15.21 -17.50 -20.27
N SER A 136 -14.80 -16.96 -19.14
CA SER A 136 -13.70 -16.01 -19.00
C SER A 136 -12.95 -16.36 -17.72
N GLN A 137 -11.73 -15.85 -17.60
CA GLN A 137 -10.86 -16.12 -16.47
C GLN A 137 -10.35 -14.82 -15.88
N PHE A 138 -10.36 -14.72 -14.55
CA PHE A 138 -9.69 -13.67 -13.80
C PHE A 138 -8.51 -14.26 -13.06
N VAL A 139 -7.44 -13.48 -12.99
CA VAL A 139 -6.25 -13.78 -12.20
C VAL A 139 -6.07 -12.64 -11.20
N PHE A 140 -6.36 -12.92 -9.93
CA PHE A 140 -6.12 -11.99 -8.84
C PHE A 140 -4.73 -12.20 -8.28
N LEU A 141 -3.95 -11.13 -8.32
CA LEU A 141 -2.61 -11.08 -7.75
C LEU A 141 -2.69 -10.75 -6.25
N PRO A 142 -1.73 -11.19 -5.42
CA PRO A 142 -1.69 -10.90 -3.99
C PRO A 142 -1.68 -9.41 -3.63
N ASN A 143 -1.34 -8.53 -4.57
CA ASN A 143 -1.31 -7.08 -4.37
C ASN A 143 -2.56 -6.37 -4.90
N LYS A 144 -3.56 -7.09 -5.40
CA LYS A 144 -4.81 -6.49 -5.90
C LYS A 144 -5.93 -6.63 -4.90
N SER A 145 -6.66 -5.55 -4.69
CA SER A 145 -7.82 -5.52 -3.80
C SER A 145 -9.09 -5.94 -4.54
N PHE A 146 -9.92 -6.77 -3.90
CA PHE A 146 -11.22 -7.15 -4.41
C PHE A 146 -12.17 -7.57 -3.28
N ILE A 147 -13.47 -7.48 -3.56
CA ILE A 147 -14.54 -7.84 -2.62
C ILE A 147 -15.53 -8.73 -3.37
N ILE A 148 -15.99 -9.80 -2.71
CA ILE A 148 -16.94 -10.76 -3.28
C ILE A 148 -18.15 -10.91 -2.37
N TRP A 149 -19.33 -10.87 -2.99
CA TRP A 149 -20.60 -11.22 -2.35
C TRP A 149 -21.19 -12.49 -2.96
N ASP A 150 -21.96 -13.22 -2.16
CA ASP A 150 -22.81 -14.31 -2.63
C ASP A 150 -24.04 -13.76 -3.38
N GLY A 151 -24.31 -14.32 -4.55
CA GLY A 151 -25.42 -13.92 -5.42
C GLY A 151 -25.11 -12.78 -6.39
N HIS A 152 -26.13 -12.40 -7.16
CA HIS A 152 -26.07 -11.26 -8.08
C HIS A 152 -26.67 -10.04 -7.41
N ILE A 153 -25.80 -9.17 -6.92
CA ILE A 153 -26.14 -7.95 -6.19
C ILE A 153 -25.75 -6.76 -7.06
N ASP A 154 -26.57 -5.72 -7.01
CA ASP A 154 -26.25 -4.46 -7.67
C ASP A 154 -25.45 -3.60 -6.69
N VAL A 155 -24.15 -3.46 -6.95
CA VAL A 155 -23.21 -2.63 -6.17
C VAL A 155 -23.03 -1.31 -6.92
N ASP A 156 -23.16 -0.17 -6.24
CA ASP A 156 -22.93 1.13 -6.88
C ASP A 156 -21.43 1.35 -7.09
N THR A 157 -21.03 1.47 -8.36
CA THR A 157 -19.66 1.80 -8.75
C THR A 157 -19.57 3.17 -9.41
N ASN A 158 -20.51 4.07 -9.12
CA ASN A 158 -20.50 5.41 -9.65
C ASN A 158 -19.27 6.20 -9.17
N MET A 159 -18.31 6.36 -10.07
CA MET A 159 -17.10 7.13 -9.87
C MET A 159 -17.31 8.65 -9.87
N TRP A 160 -18.47 9.13 -10.34
CA TRP A 160 -18.70 10.56 -10.56
C TRP A 160 -19.27 11.25 -9.32
N GLY A 161 -18.69 12.41 -9.00
CA GLY A 161 -19.17 13.31 -7.96
C GLY A 161 -20.37 14.16 -8.39
N LYS A 162 -20.71 15.13 -7.54
CA LYS A 162 -21.85 16.04 -7.76
C LYS A 162 -21.67 16.87 -9.04
N TRP A 163 -22.78 17.16 -9.71
CA TRP A 163 -22.80 18.11 -10.81
C TRP A 163 -22.32 19.47 -10.34
N THR A 164 -21.38 20.05 -11.06
CA THR A 164 -21.03 21.47 -10.89
C THR A 164 -21.48 22.20 -12.15
N ARG A 165 -22.28 23.26 -11.98
CA ARG A 165 -22.59 24.21 -13.06
C ARG A 165 -21.58 25.34 -12.98
N PRO A 166 -20.65 25.46 -13.94
CA PRO A 166 -19.82 26.66 -14.04
C PRO A 166 -20.72 27.86 -14.25
N SER A 167 -20.46 28.99 -13.56
CA SER A 167 -21.29 30.20 -13.67
C SER A 167 -21.34 30.82 -15.07
N VAL A 168 -20.45 30.39 -15.97
CA VAL A 168 -20.21 31.03 -17.27
C VAL A 168 -20.67 30.19 -18.47
N ALA A 169 -21.08 28.94 -18.29
CA ALA A 169 -21.41 28.06 -19.42
C ALA A 169 -22.64 27.18 -19.17
N SER A 170 -23.43 26.97 -20.22
CA SER A 170 -24.53 25.98 -20.30
C SER A 170 -24.01 24.53 -20.39
N ILE A 171 -22.86 24.24 -19.79
CA ILE A 171 -22.20 22.93 -19.78
C ILE A 171 -22.25 22.39 -18.35
N ASN A 172 -22.87 21.23 -18.18
CA ASN A 172 -22.81 20.52 -16.90
C ASN A 172 -21.53 19.68 -16.86
N VAL A 173 -20.67 19.88 -15.86
CA VAL A 173 -19.42 19.12 -15.69
C VAL A 173 -19.52 18.28 -14.42
N ARG A 174 -18.98 17.05 -14.47
CA ARG A 174 -18.75 16.21 -13.30
C ARG A 174 -17.26 15.89 -13.20
N ARG A 175 -16.75 15.90 -11.98
CA ARG A 175 -15.42 15.37 -11.64
C ARG A 175 -15.60 14.02 -10.96
N SER A 176 -14.57 13.18 -10.96
CA SER A 176 -14.58 11.96 -10.16
C SER A 176 -14.69 12.32 -8.68
N LYS A 177 -15.27 11.43 -7.87
CA LYS A 177 -15.33 11.59 -6.41
C LYS A 177 -13.94 11.58 -5.79
N TYR A 178 -13.11 10.64 -6.25
CA TYR A 178 -11.77 10.39 -5.76
C TYR A 178 -10.77 10.26 -6.91
N ASN A 179 -9.48 10.15 -6.56
CA ASN A 179 -8.42 9.82 -7.52
C ASN A 179 -8.55 8.38 -8.01
N LYS A 180 -7.85 8.05 -9.10
CA LYS A 180 -7.76 6.67 -9.57
C LYS A 180 -7.21 5.78 -8.45
N LEU A 181 -7.78 4.58 -8.35
CA LEU A 181 -7.33 3.53 -7.44
C LEU A 181 -7.46 3.87 -5.95
N ASP A 182 -8.22 4.92 -5.64
CA ASP A 182 -8.51 5.29 -4.27
C ASP A 182 -9.40 4.23 -3.59
N LYS A 183 -8.90 3.64 -2.50
CA LYS A 183 -9.57 2.58 -1.73
C LYS A 183 -10.96 3.01 -1.24
N GLN A 184 -11.23 4.31 -1.11
CA GLN A 184 -12.55 4.83 -0.74
C GLN A 184 -13.65 4.36 -1.70
N TYR A 185 -13.33 4.08 -2.98
CA TYR A 185 -14.30 3.49 -3.91
C TYR A 185 -14.79 2.11 -3.49
N LEU A 186 -13.93 1.28 -2.90
CA LEU A 186 -14.33 -0.05 -2.42
C LEU A 186 -15.21 0.06 -1.18
N VAL A 187 -14.88 1.00 -0.28
CA VAL A 187 -15.67 1.30 0.92
C VAL A 187 -17.07 1.81 0.54
N ASP A 188 -17.15 2.76 -0.40
CA ASP A 188 -18.42 3.23 -0.97
C ASP A 188 -19.24 2.07 -1.57
N GLY A 189 -18.57 1.16 -2.28
CA GLY A 189 -19.20 -0.02 -2.86
C GLY A 189 -19.79 -0.95 -1.80
N VAL A 190 -19.06 -1.24 -0.73
CA VAL A 190 -19.57 -2.04 0.41
C VAL A 190 -20.78 -1.37 1.05
N ASN A 191 -20.69 -0.07 1.29
CA ASN A 191 -21.77 0.71 1.90
C ASN A 191 -22.98 0.91 0.97
N SER A 192 -22.85 0.64 -0.33
CA SER A 192 -23.96 0.78 -1.29
C SER A 192 -24.99 -0.34 -1.20
N THR A 193 -24.68 -1.44 -0.49
CA THR A 193 -25.54 -2.62 -0.38
C THR A 193 -25.76 -3.00 1.07
N GLU A 194 -26.96 -3.48 1.41
CA GLU A 194 -27.26 -3.98 2.76
C GLU A 194 -26.63 -5.36 3.03
N GLN A 195 -26.22 -6.07 1.98
CA GLN A 195 -25.66 -7.42 2.09
C GLN A 195 -24.17 -7.35 2.43
N GLN A 196 -23.77 -8.13 3.43
CA GLN A 196 -22.37 -8.24 3.81
C GLN A 196 -21.59 -9.08 2.77
N PRO A 197 -20.36 -8.66 2.42
CA PRO A 197 -19.50 -9.46 1.56
C PRO A 197 -19.08 -10.75 2.27
N ILE A 198 -18.94 -11.82 1.49
CA ILE A 198 -18.41 -13.10 1.98
C ILE A 198 -16.89 -13.08 2.04
N ILE A 199 -16.25 -12.27 1.19
CA ILE A 199 -14.80 -12.15 1.08
C ILE A 199 -14.47 -10.66 0.91
N GLU A 200 -13.60 -10.16 1.78
CA GLU A 200 -12.93 -8.86 1.66
C GLU A 200 -11.43 -9.11 1.59
N TYR A 201 -10.83 -8.89 0.42
CA TYR A 201 -9.40 -9.05 0.22
C TYR A 201 -8.76 -7.68 -0.05
N LEU A 202 -8.14 -7.12 0.98
CA LEU A 202 -7.52 -5.78 0.97
C LEU A 202 -6.07 -5.90 1.46
N PRO A 203 -5.11 -6.24 0.60
CA PRO A 203 -3.73 -6.43 1.02
C PRO A 203 -3.10 -5.10 1.48
N MET A 204 -2.24 -5.14 2.50
CA MET A 204 -1.57 -3.95 3.02
C MET A 204 -0.72 -3.25 1.95
N ASN A 205 0.00 -4.04 1.16
CA ASN A 205 0.80 -3.57 0.03
C ASN A 205 0.00 -3.51 -1.28
N ALA A 206 -1.33 -3.33 -1.20
CA ALA A 206 -2.13 -3.12 -2.39
C ALA A 206 -1.56 -1.94 -3.16
N ILE A 207 -1.08 -2.19 -4.37
CA ILE A 207 -0.85 -1.10 -5.32
C ILE A 207 -2.25 -0.65 -5.68
N ALA A 208 -2.59 0.54 -5.21
CA ALA A 208 -3.66 1.34 -5.77
C ALA A 208 -3.31 1.51 -7.25
#